data_AF-A0A385BRS5-F1
#
_entry.id   AF-A0A385BRS5-F1
#
_cell.length_a   1.000
_cell.length_b   1.000
_cell.length_c   1.000
_cell.angle_alpha   90.00
_cell.angle_beta   90.00
_cell.angle_gamma   90.00
#
_symmetry.space_group_name_H-M   'P 1'
#
loop_
_entity.id
_entity.type
_entity.pdbx_description
1 polymer ?
#
loop_
_entity_poly.entity_id
_entity_poly.type
_entity_poly.pdbx_seq_one_letter_code
_entity_poly.pdbx_strand_id
1 'polypeptide(L)'
;MNSLLPFIISFFLPGVGQFLLKDFKKGGVIFLSNSVLTYLVIKVGFLDLVPIWAPHIIFMIWAIFDIYDKIENRDGKKSATRSLAFSLLIVVVLFPLTLTLFTTGLFKGAEFISNEYINEDRTKAEMNEISTELELYKSNYEVYPKNFESFIGQKPIWGSWKADSWKNPYKYELMDSLNYKLISAGKDGIYFNEDDIIRSN
;
A
#
# COMPACT_ATOMS: atom_id res chain seq x y z
N MET A 1 22.99 24.70 0.81
CA MET A 1 22.44 23.41 1.27
C MET A 1 22.45 23.26 2.78
N ASN A 2 23.53 23.62 3.49
CA ASN A 2 23.64 23.42 4.96
C ASN A 2 22.57 24.12 5.82
N SER A 3 21.92 25.17 5.30
CA SER A 3 20.82 25.88 5.99
C SER A 3 19.41 25.38 5.64
N LEU A 4 19.25 24.55 4.61
CA LEU A 4 17.93 24.02 4.19
C LEU A 4 17.54 22.77 4.99
N LEU A 5 18.50 21.87 5.16
CA LEU A 5 18.31 20.56 5.75
C LEU A 5 17.69 20.61 7.16
N PRO A 6 18.07 21.53 8.07
CA PRO A 6 17.43 21.65 9.38
C PRO A 6 15.93 21.88 9.29
N PHE A 7 15.48 22.76 8.38
CA PHE A 7 14.05 23.01 8.17
C PHE A 7 13.35 21.77 7.64
N ILE A 8 13.85 21.19 6.53
CA ILE A 8 13.22 20.03 5.87
C ILE A 8 13.02 18.88 6.86
N ILE A 9 14.07 18.53 7.62
CA ILE A 9 13.98 17.43 8.57
C ILE A 9 13.00 17.75 9.70
N SER A 10 12.92 19.00 10.15
CA SER A 10 12.01 19.39 11.25
C SER A 10 10.53 19.37 10.87
N PHE A 11 10.19 19.36 9.57
CA PHE A 11 8.82 19.11 9.12
C PHE A 11 8.36 17.69 9.43
N PHE A 12 9.27 16.70 9.35
CA PHE A 12 8.94 15.30 9.57
C PHE A 12 9.26 14.85 11.00
N LEU A 13 10.34 15.39 11.57
CA LEU A 13 10.87 15.03 12.88
C LEU A 13 11.24 16.30 13.65
N PRO A 14 10.26 16.96 14.30
CA PRO A 14 10.50 18.13 15.13
C PRO A 14 11.61 17.88 16.15
N GLY A 15 12.56 18.81 16.26
CA GLY A 15 13.72 18.70 17.16
C GLY A 15 14.99 18.15 16.51
N VAL A 16 14.88 17.37 15.43
CA VAL A 16 16.07 16.80 14.76
C VAL A 16 16.85 17.86 13.97
N GLY A 17 16.17 18.86 13.39
CA GLY A 17 16.86 19.96 12.70
C GLY A 17 17.77 20.76 13.62
N GLN A 18 17.42 20.89 14.90
CA GLN A 18 18.26 21.53 15.92
C GLN A 18 19.55 20.74 16.18
N PHE A 19 19.52 19.41 16.08
CA PHE A 19 20.74 18.59 16.19
C PHE A 19 21.72 18.86 15.05
N LEU A 20 21.22 19.09 13.82
CA LEU A 20 22.07 19.49 12.69
C LEU A 20 22.71 20.87 12.90
N LEU A 21 22.06 21.73 13.69
CA LEU A 21 22.59 23.02 14.13
C LEU A 21 23.41 22.94 15.43
N LYS A 22 23.67 21.73 15.93
CA LYS A 22 24.40 21.45 17.18
C LYS A 22 23.74 21.98 18.46
N ASP A 23 22.44 22.28 18.43
CA ASP A 23 21.66 22.59 19.65
C ASP A 23 20.94 21.33 20.16
N PHE A 24 21.71 20.49 20.84
CA PHE A 24 21.22 19.23 21.39
C PHE A 24 20.22 19.42 22.53
N LYS A 25 20.34 20.51 23.30
CA LYS A 25 19.46 20.75 24.45
C LYS A 25 18.04 21.06 23.97
N LYS A 26 17.87 22.07 23.10
CA LYS A 26 16.54 22.42 22.58
C LYS A 26 16.01 21.33 21.66
N GLY A 27 16.84 20.77 20.79
CA GLY A 27 16.44 19.67 19.90
C GLY A 27 15.91 18.48 20.66
N GLY A 28 16.58 18.09 21.76
CA GLY A 28 16.18 16.98 22.60
C GLY A 28 14.84 17.24 23.29
N VAL A 29 14.64 18.44 23.82
CA VAL A 29 13.36 18.83 24.44
C VAL A 29 12.22 18.74 23.44
N ILE A 30 12.37 19.32 22.25
CA ILE A 30 11.30 19.31 21.22
C ILE A 30 11.02 17.87 20.77
N PHE A 31 12.06 17.10 20.46
CA PHE A 31 11.94 15.74 19.95
C PHE A 31 11.29 14.78 20.96
N LEU A 32 11.76 14.82 22.22
CA LEU A 32 11.22 13.99 23.29
C LEU A 32 9.78 14.39 23.63
N SER A 33 9.49 15.70 23.71
CA SER A 33 8.14 16.19 23.99
C SER A 33 7.15 15.77 22.90
N ASN A 34 7.54 15.90 21.63
CA ASN A 34 6.74 15.41 20.50
C ASN A 34 6.48 13.90 20.63
N SER A 35 7.53 13.11 20.86
CA SER A 35 7.42 11.64 20.95
C SER A 35 6.55 11.19 22.12
N VAL A 36 6.73 11.78 23.31
CA VAL A 36 5.93 11.48 24.50
C VAL A 36 4.46 11.87 24.29
N LEU A 37 4.20 13.06 23.73
CA LEU A 37 2.83 13.51 23.51
C LEU A 37 2.12 12.67 22.45
N THR A 38 2.80 12.31 21.35
CA THR A 38 2.25 11.37 20.36
C THR A 38 1.94 10.02 21.00
N TYR A 39 2.83 9.48 21.83
CA TYR A 39 2.59 8.22 22.54
C TYR A 39 1.37 8.30 23.47
N LEU A 40 1.23 9.39 24.24
CA LEU A 40 0.09 9.60 25.12
C LEU A 40 -1.23 9.69 24.33
N VAL A 41 -1.25 10.43 23.23
CA VAL A 41 -2.45 10.55 22.38
C VAL A 41 -2.88 9.19 21.82
N ILE A 42 -1.93 8.36 21.37
CA ILE A 42 -2.23 7.00 20.90
C ILE A 42 -2.79 6.14 22.05
N LYS A 43 -2.24 6.24 23.26
CA LYS A 43 -2.61 5.40 24.40
C LYS A 43 -3.95 5.75 25.04
N VAL A 44 -4.29 7.04 25.11
CA VAL A 44 -5.51 7.51 25.78
C VAL A 44 -6.75 7.29 24.91
N GLY A 45 -6.61 6.80 23.67
CA GLY A 45 -7.74 6.65 22.76
C GLY A 45 -8.38 8.00 22.42
N PHE A 46 -7.59 9.07 22.48
CA PHE A 46 -8.01 10.47 22.31
C PHE A 46 -8.30 10.79 20.83
N LEU A 47 -8.93 9.84 20.11
CA LEU A 47 -9.35 9.94 18.72
C LEU A 47 -10.54 10.90 18.55
N ASP A 48 -11.29 11.19 19.62
CA ASP A 48 -12.56 11.91 19.54
C ASP A 48 -12.47 13.43 19.81
N LEU A 49 -11.36 13.94 20.37
CA LEU A 49 -11.27 15.34 20.82
C LEU A 49 -10.16 16.16 20.15
N VAL A 50 -9.04 15.55 19.77
CA VAL A 50 -7.92 16.27 19.11
C VAL A 50 -7.29 15.34 18.06
N PRO A 51 -7.16 15.79 16.78
CA PRO A 51 -6.49 15.00 15.76
C PRO A 51 -5.08 14.60 16.20
N ILE A 52 -4.68 13.34 15.98
CA ILE A 52 -3.36 12.78 16.36
C ILE A 52 -2.20 13.66 15.85
N TRP A 53 -2.43 14.40 14.76
CA TRP A 53 -1.48 15.27 14.10
C TRP A 53 -1.29 16.63 14.80
N ALA A 54 -2.22 17.09 15.63
CA ALA A 54 -2.16 18.43 16.22
C ALA A 54 -0.95 18.65 17.15
N PRO A 55 -0.61 17.74 18.09
CA PRO A 55 0.66 17.79 18.83
C PRO A 55 1.88 17.96 17.94
N HIS A 56 1.92 17.17 16.86
CA HIS A 56 3.04 17.16 15.95
C HIS A 56 3.20 18.49 15.22
N ILE A 57 2.08 19.06 14.73
CA ILE A 57 2.07 20.36 14.05
C ILE A 57 2.57 21.47 14.99
N ILE A 58 2.17 21.46 16.26
CA ILE A 58 2.63 22.46 17.25
C ILE A 58 4.15 22.37 17.43
N PHE A 59 4.68 21.18 17.66
CA PHE A 59 6.14 21.00 17.83
C PHE A 59 6.91 21.29 16.54
N MET A 60 6.35 20.97 15.38
CA MET A 60 6.91 21.28 14.06
C MET A 60 7.05 22.80 13.88
N ILE A 61 5.98 23.55 14.13
CA ILE A 61 6.00 25.02 14.03
C ILE A 61 7.04 25.59 14.99
N TRP A 62 7.06 25.13 16.25
CA TRP A 62 8.05 25.57 17.23
C TRP A 62 9.49 25.28 16.76
N ALA A 63 9.74 24.08 16.23
CA ALA A 63 11.05 23.71 15.71
C ALA A 63 11.47 24.59 14.54
N ILE A 64 10.56 24.89 13.62
CA ILE A 64 10.83 25.73 12.44
C ILE A 64 11.21 27.15 12.87
N PHE A 65 10.48 27.75 13.80
CA PHE A 65 10.80 29.11 14.29
C PHE A 65 12.15 29.16 15.00
N ASP A 66 12.46 28.19 15.88
CA ASP A 66 13.76 28.16 16.57
C ASP A 66 14.94 27.98 15.59
N ILE A 67 14.74 27.20 14.51
CA ILE A 67 15.73 27.06 13.43
C ILE A 67 15.88 28.35 12.64
N TYR A 68 14.76 29.02 12.34
CA TYR A 68 14.75 30.30 11.64
C TYR A 68 15.57 31.35 12.40
N ASP A 69 15.32 31.54 13.70
CA ASP A 69 16.04 32.52 14.51
C ASP A 69 17.55 32.24 14.56
N LYS A 70 17.94 30.96 14.66
CA LYS A 70 19.37 30.58 14.65
C LYS A 70 20.05 30.87 13.33
N ILE A 71 19.39 30.57 12.22
CA ILE A 71 19.95 30.82 10.89
C ILE A 71 19.96 32.32 10.60
N GLU A 72 18.96 33.08 11.05
CA GLU A 72 18.95 34.54 10.95
C GLU A 72 20.12 35.15 11.72
N ASN A 73 20.38 34.70 12.95
CA ASN A 73 21.50 35.19 13.75
C ASN A 73 22.88 34.82 13.18
N ARG A 74 23.01 33.67 12.51
CA ARG A 74 24.29 33.19 11.95
C ARG A 74 24.57 33.76 10.56
N ASP A 75 23.57 33.73 9.68
CA ASP A 75 23.72 33.95 8.23
C ASP A 75 22.94 35.20 7.74
N GLY A 76 22.19 35.87 8.62
CA GLY A 76 21.36 37.02 8.32
C GLY A 76 19.94 36.68 7.84
N LYS A 77 19.03 37.65 8.02
CA LYS A 77 17.59 37.52 7.71
C LYS A 77 17.30 37.02 6.30
N LYS A 78 17.97 37.58 5.30
CA LYS A 78 17.78 37.22 3.88
C LYS A 78 18.12 35.75 3.61
N SER A 79 19.10 35.21 4.33
CA SER A 79 19.49 33.80 4.18
C SER A 79 18.43 32.88 4.81
N ALA A 80 17.99 33.21 6.03
CA ALA A 80 16.99 32.45 6.76
C ALA A 80 15.65 32.36 6.02
N THR A 81 15.14 33.50 5.53
CA THR A 81 13.87 33.54 4.78
C THR A 81 13.93 32.73 3.50
N ARG A 82 15.01 32.87 2.73
CA ARG A 82 15.23 32.09 1.51
C ARG A 82 15.28 30.60 1.83
N SER A 83 15.99 30.19 2.89
CA SER A 83 16.07 28.78 3.27
C SER A 83 14.72 28.22 3.71
N LEU A 84 13.96 28.94 4.52
CA LEU A 84 12.61 28.53 4.91
C LEU A 84 11.68 28.37 3.69
N ALA A 85 11.67 29.35 2.78
CA ALA A 85 10.83 29.33 1.58
C ALA A 85 11.14 28.13 0.66
N PHE A 86 12.42 27.84 0.41
CA PHE A 86 12.80 26.66 -0.38
C PHE A 86 12.47 25.35 0.34
N SER A 87 12.66 25.28 1.65
CA SER A 87 12.29 24.09 2.42
C SER A 87 10.78 23.84 2.40
N LEU A 88 9.96 24.89 2.47
CA LEU A 88 8.51 24.80 2.28
C LEU A 88 8.14 24.30 0.88
N LEU A 89 8.76 24.85 -0.17
CA LEU A 89 8.55 24.36 -1.54
C LEU A 89 8.89 22.87 -1.67
N ILE A 90 10.00 22.43 -1.08
CA ILE A 90 10.39 21.03 -1.09
C ILE A 90 9.36 20.16 -0.37
N VAL A 91 8.97 20.52 0.85
CA VAL A 91 8.10 19.68 1.68
C VAL A 91 6.65 19.68 1.22
N VAL A 92 6.13 20.81 0.74
CA VAL A 92 4.72 20.96 0.35
C VAL A 92 4.47 20.52 -1.09
N VAL A 93 5.44 20.71 -2.00
CA VAL A 93 5.23 20.46 -3.44
C VAL A 93 6.07 19.30 -3.93
N LEU A 94 7.40 19.39 -3.79
CA LEU A 94 8.29 18.42 -4.44
C LEU A 94 8.21 17.04 -3.79
N PHE A 95 8.19 16.97 -2.46
CA PHE A 95 8.18 15.72 -1.71
C PHE A 95 6.88 14.92 -1.92
N PRO A 96 5.66 15.49 -1.82
CA PRO A 96 4.45 14.74 -2.10
C PRO A 96 4.37 14.29 -3.56
N LEU A 97 4.82 15.13 -4.49
CA LEU A 97 4.85 14.78 -5.90
C LEU A 97 5.78 13.59 -6.17
N THR A 98 7.02 13.63 -5.67
CA THR A 98 7.97 12.52 -5.87
C THR A 98 7.52 11.26 -5.16
N LEU A 99 6.97 11.37 -3.94
CA LEU A 99 6.44 10.24 -3.19
C LEU A 99 5.26 9.59 -3.92
N THR A 100 4.36 10.40 -4.50
CA THR A 100 3.22 9.91 -5.28
C THR A 100 3.68 9.17 -6.54
N LEU A 101 4.61 9.76 -7.29
CA LEU A 101 5.17 9.12 -8.48
C LEU A 101 5.89 7.80 -8.13
N PHE A 102 6.69 7.81 -7.06
CA PHE A 102 7.42 6.64 -6.60
C PHE A 102 6.48 5.51 -6.16
N THR A 103 5.50 5.81 -5.31
CA THR A 103 4.53 4.81 -4.83
C THR A 103 3.69 4.25 -5.98
N THR A 104 3.20 5.12 -6.88
CA THR A 104 2.47 4.69 -8.08
C THR A 104 3.34 3.79 -8.96
N GLY A 105 4.62 4.13 -9.15
CA GLY A 105 5.58 3.31 -9.89
C GLY A 105 5.79 1.94 -9.27
N LEU A 106 5.92 1.87 -7.94
CA LEU A 106 6.04 0.60 -7.21
C LEU A 106 4.79 -0.27 -7.36
N PHE A 107 3.60 0.29 -7.16
CA PHE A 107 2.35 -0.46 -7.27
C PHE A 107 2.11 -0.97 -8.68
N LYS A 108 2.29 -0.12 -9.71
CA LYS A 108 2.16 -0.54 -11.11
C LYS A 108 3.22 -1.56 -11.52
N GLY A 109 4.45 -1.42 -11.02
CA GLY A 109 5.51 -2.39 -11.24
C GLY A 109 5.19 -3.76 -10.64
N ALA A 110 4.68 -3.78 -9.40
CA ALA A 110 4.25 -5.02 -8.75
C ALA A 110 3.05 -5.67 -9.47
N GLU A 111 2.07 -4.87 -9.89
CA GLU A 111 0.93 -5.34 -10.68
C GLU A 111 1.37 -5.95 -12.01
N PHE A 112 2.28 -5.29 -12.73
CA PHE A 112 2.85 -5.80 -13.98
C PHE A 112 3.53 -7.16 -13.77
N ILE A 113 4.38 -7.30 -12.75
CA ILE A 113 5.07 -8.57 -12.47
C ILE A 113 4.05 -9.67 -12.14
N SER A 114 3.04 -9.37 -11.31
CA SER A 114 2.01 -10.35 -10.97
C SER A 114 1.26 -10.80 -12.22
N ASN A 115 0.79 -9.86 -13.03
CA ASN A 115 -0.03 -10.12 -14.19
C ASN A 115 0.73 -10.86 -15.31
N GLU A 116 2.03 -10.61 -15.46
CA GLU A 116 2.84 -11.18 -16.54
C GLU A 116 3.44 -12.54 -16.19
N TYR A 117 3.90 -12.73 -14.95
CA TYR A 117 4.77 -13.87 -14.62
C TYR A 117 4.22 -14.79 -13.53
N ILE A 118 3.29 -14.33 -12.69
CA ILE A 118 2.88 -15.08 -11.49
C ILE A 118 1.46 -15.61 -11.62
N ASN A 119 0.56 -14.81 -12.19
CA ASN A 119 -0.86 -15.10 -12.22
C ASN A 119 -1.18 -16.35 -13.03
N GLU A 120 -0.49 -16.59 -14.15
CA GLU A 120 -0.72 -17.78 -14.97
C GLU A 120 -0.43 -19.08 -14.19
N ASP A 121 0.72 -19.16 -13.54
CA ASP A 121 1.11 -20.33 -12.74
C ASP A 121 0.16 -20.54 -11.54
N ARG A 122 -0.25 -19.45 -10.88
CA ARG A 122 -1.22 -19.51 -9.77
C ARG A 122 -2.58 -19.99 -10.25
N THR A 123 -3.07 -19.47 -11.37
CA THR A 123 -4.34 -19.87 -11.96
C THR A 123 -4.29 -21.35 -12.36
N LYS A 124 -3.21 -21.82 -12.99
CA LYS A 124 -3.04 -23.25 -13.31
C LYS A 124 -3.03 -24.12 -12.06
N ALA A 125 -2.35 -23.70 -11.00
CA ALA A 125 -2.32 -24.42 -9.73
C ALA A 125 -3.72 -24.49 -9.09
N GLU A 126 -4.43 -23.37 -9.03
CA GLU A 126 -5.80 -23.29 -8.50
C GLU A 126 -6.78 -24.14 -9.32
N MET A 127 -6.70 -24.10 -10.64
CA MET A 127 -7.51 -24.94 -11.53
C MET A 127 -7.24 -26.44 -11.32
N ASN A 128 -6.02 -26.84 -10.95
CA ASN A 128 -5.71 -28.23 -10.60
C ASN A 128 -6.33 -28.64 -9.25
N GLU A 129 -6.35 -27.74 -8.26
CA GLU A 129 -7.05 -27.97 -6.99
C GLU A 129 -8.56 -28.09 -7.20
N ILE A 130 -9.15 -27.17 -7.98
CA ILE A 130 -10.56 -27.22 -8.36
C ILE A 130 -10.87 -28.54 -9.07
N SER A 131 -10.03 -28.95 -10.03
CA SER A 131 -10.19 -30.22 -10.74
C SER A 131 -10.19 -31.40 -9.79
N THR A 132 -9.27 -31.42 -8.81
CA THR A 132 -9.17 -32.51 -7.83
C THR A 132 -10.45 -32.62 -6.98
N GLU A 133 -10.99 -31.49 -6.52
CA GLU A 133 -12.22 -31.49 -5.73
C GLU A 133 -13.47 -31.79 -6.57
N LEU A 134 -13.49 -31.44 -7.86
CA LEU A 134 -14.54 -31.84 -8.79
C LEU A 134 -14.53 -33.37 -9.02
N GLU A 135 -13.36 -33.99 -9.14
CA GLU A 135 -13.25 -35.46 -9.22
C GLU A 135 -13.75 -36.13 -7.93
N LEU A 136 -13.41 -35.58 -6.75
CA LEU A 136 -13.92 -36.06 -5.47
C LEU A 136 -15.45 -35.92 -5.39
N TYR A 137 -16.00 -34.82 -5.90
CA TYR A 137 -17.46 -34.65 -6.00
C TYR A 137 -18.08 -35.73 -6.89
N LYS A 138 -17.55 -35.95 -8.10
CA LYS A 138 -18.03 -37.00 -9.01
C LYS A 138 -17.90 -38.39 -8.40
N SER A 139 -16.83 -38.68 -7.66
CA SER A 139 -16.67 -39.96 -6.97
C SER A 139 -17.77 -40.20 -5.91
N ASN A 140 -18.32 -39.15 -5.31
CA ASN A 140 -19.35 -39.25 -4.27
C ASN A 140 -20.77 -39.23 -4.83
N TYR A 141 -21.00 -38.53 -5.94
CA TYR A 141 -22.33 -38.29 -6.51
C TYR A 141 -22.53 -38.89 -7.91
N GLU A 142 -21.52 -39.58 -8.45
CA GLU A 142 -21.44 -40.17 -9.80
C GLU A 142 -21.55 -39.16 -10.97
N VAL A 143 -21.77 -37.87 -10.67
CA VAL A 143 -21.93 -36.78 -11.64
C VAL A 143 -21.19 -35.53 -11.18
N TYR A 144 -20.84 -34.67 -12.12
CA TYR A 144 -20.32 -33.33 -11.82
C TYR A 144 -21.40 -32.33 -11.38
N PRO A 145 -21.05 -31.28 -10.61
CA PRO A 145 -22.01 -30.31 -10.14
C PRO A 145 -22.55 -29.45 -11.30
N LYS A 146 -23.87 -29.31 -11.40
CA LYS A 146 -24.51 -28.47 -12.43
C LYS A 146 -24.23 -26.97 -12.27
N ASN A 147 -23.88 -26.53 -11.06
CA ASN A 147 -23.66 -25.13 -10.73
C ASN A 147 -22.37 -25.00 -9.93
N PHE A 148 -21.38 -24.33 -10.52
CA PHE A 148 -20.06 -24.14 -9.93
C PHE A 148 -20.10 -23.24 -8.68
N GLU A 149 -20.89 -22.16 -8.69
CA GLU A 149 -21.07 -21.29 -7.52
C GLU A 149 -21.65 -22.05 -6.30
N SER A 150 -22.56 -22.99 -6.55
CA SER A 150 -23.13 -23.85 -5.51
C SER A 150 -22.12 -24.86 -5.00
N PHE A 151 -21.21 -25.33 -5.86
CA PHE A 151 -20.10 -26.23 -5.47
C PHE A 151 -19.09 -25.50 -4.59
N ILE A 152 -18.58 -24.35 -5.02
CA ILE A 152 -17.62 -23.56 -4.21
C ILE A 152 -18.27 -23.04 -2.92
N GLY A 153 -19.59 -22.78 -2.92
CA GLY A 153 -20.35 -22.36 -1.75
C GLY A 153 -20.43 -23.41 -0.62
N GLN A 154 -20.07 -24.67 -0.88
CA GLN A 154 -20.08 -25.72 0.13
C GLN A 154 -18.98 -25.55 1.18
N LYS A 155 -17.87 -24.89 0.84
CA LYS A 155 -16.75 -24.65 1.75
C LYS A 155 -16.31 -23.19 1.68
N PRO A 156 -16.34 -22.42 2.80
CA PRO A 156 -15.92 -21.01 2.80
C PRO A 156 -14.50 -20.77 2.28
N ILE A 157 -13.60 -21.74 2.44
CA ILE A 157 -12.21 -21.67 1.96
C ILE A 157 -12.11 -21.60 0.42
N TRP A 158 -13.13 -22.04 -0.31
CA TRP A 158 -13.20 -21.98 -1.78
C TRP A 158 -13.76 -20.65 -2.29
N GLY A 159 -13.98 -19.67 -1.42
CA GLY A 159 -14.49 -18.37 -1.82
C GLY A 159 -13.60 -17.64 -2.83
N SER A 160 -12.30 -17.94 -2.87
CA SER A 160 -11.38 -17.40 -3.88
C SER A 160 -11.56 -18.03 -5.26
N TRP A 161 -12.07 -19.25 -5.36
CA TRP A 161 -12.24 -20.00 -6.62
C TRP A 161 -13.32 -19.43 -7.56
N LYS A 162 -13.90 -18.28 -7.22
CA LYS A 162 -14.84 -17.54 -8.08
C LYS A 162 -14.16 -16.93 -9.29
N ALA A 163 -12.90 -16.54 -9.14
CA ALA A 163 -12.16 -15.81 -10.14
C ALA A 163 -10.70 -16.23 -10.16
N ASP A 164 -10.09 -16.11 -11.32
CA ASP A 164 -8.68 -16.38 -11.53
C ASP A 164 -7.77 -15.35 -10.83
N SER A 165 -6.46 -15.50 -11.03
CA SER A 165 -5.47 -14.60 -10.44
C SER A 165 -5.55 -13.16 -10.97
N TRP A 166 -6.15 -12.93 -12.15
CA TRP A 166 -6.43 -11.61 -12.73
C TRP A 166 -7.80 -11.04 -12.35
N LYS A 167 -8.55 -11.75 -11.50
CA LYS A 167 -9.90 -11.39 -11.04
C LYS A 167 -10.98 -11.52 -12.11
N ASN A 168 -10.72 -12.26 -13.18
CA ASN A 168 -11.75 -12.65 -14.13
C ASN A 168 -12.50 -13.88 -13.60
N PRO A 169 -13.83 -13.93 -13.68
CA PRO A 169 -14.59 -15.07 -13.18
C PRO A 169 -14.21 -16.34 -13.93
N TYR A 170 -14.21 -17.50 -13.27
CA TYR A 170 -14.08 -18.76 -14.02
C TYR A 170 -15.36 -19.06 -14.78
N LYS A 171 -15.21 -19.58 -16.00
CA LYS A 171 -16.33 -20.11 -16.77
C LYS A 171 -16.35 -21.63 -16.65
N TYR A 172 -17.39 -22.15 -16.00
CA TYR A 172 -17.63 -23.58 -15.87
C TYR A 172 -18.74 -24.01 -16.83
N GLU A 173 -18.44 -24.97 -17.70
CA GLU A 173 -19.36 -25.54 -18.67
C GLU A 173 -19.46 -27.05 -18.44
N LEU A 174 -20.65 -27.53 -18.11
CA LEU A 174 -20.95 -28.96 -18.03
C LEU A 174 -21.30 -29.45 -19.45
N MET A 175 -20.48 -30.31 -20.04
CA MET A 175 -20.72 -30.82 -21.40
C MET A 175 -21.71 -31.99 -21.38
N ASP A 176 -21.55 -32.89 -20.40
CA ASP A 176 -22.49 -33.95 -20.07
C ASP A 176 -22.36 -34.29 -18.57
N SER A 177 -23.00 -35.37 -18.08
CA SER A 177 -22.93 -35.73 -16.66
C SER A 177 -21.54 -36.17 -16.19
N LEU A 178 -20.65 -36.51 -17.12
CA LEU A 178 -19.34 -37.13 -16.88
C LEU A 178 -18.16 -36.26 -17.32
N ASN A 179 -18.39 -35.15 -18.02
CA ASN A 179 -17.39 -34.27 -18.61
C ASN A 179 -17.71 -32.79 -18.32
N TYR A 180 -16.69 -32.02 -17.94
CA TYR A 180 -16.79 -30.58 -17.72
C TYR A 180 -15.60 -29.86 -18.35
N LYS A 181 -15.77 -28.55 -18.52
CA LYS A 181 -14.73 -27.62 -18.92
C LYS A 181 -14.71 -26.43 -17.97
N LEU A 182 -13.53 -26.12 -17.43
CA LEU A 182 -13.25 -24.94 -16.63
C LEU A 182 -12.31 -24.04 -17.44
N ILE A 183 -12.71 -22.78 -17.61
CA ILE A 183 -12.01 -21.80 -18.45
C ILE A 183 -11.69 -20.57 -17.60
N SER A 184 -10.43 -20.18 -17.62
CA SER A 184 -9.94 -18.88 -17.18
C SER A 184 -9.78 -17.98 -18.40
N ALA A 185 -10.28 -16.75 -18.35
CA ALA A 185 -10.14 -15.77 -19.44
C ALA A 185 -8.72 -15.20 -19.58
N GLY A 186 -7.81 -15.59 -18.69
CA GLY A 186 -6.42 -15.20 -18.76
C GLY A 186 -6.20 -13.75 -18.34
N LYS A 187 -5.11 -13.18 -18.80
CA LYS A 187 -4.68 -11.81 -18.55
C LYS A 187 -5.56 -10.77 -19.25
N ASP A 188 -6.09 -11.08 -20.43
CA ASP A 188 -6.87 -10.12 -21.22
C ASP A 188 -8.36 -10.07 -20.85
N GLY A 189 -8.84 -11.08 -20.11
CA GLY A 189 -10.20 -11.12 -19.59
C GLY A 189 -11.27 -11.40 -20.65
N ILE A 190 -10.88 -11.84 -21.84
CA ILE A 190 -11.78 -12.16 -22.95
C ILE A 190 -11.79 -13.67 -23.15
N TYR A 191 -12.94 -14.30 -22.94
CA TYR A 191 -13.07 -15.73 -23.21
C TYR A 191 -12.95 -16.07 -24.69
N PHE A 192 -12.50 -17.29 -24.94
CA PHE A 192 -12.44 -17.99 -26.23
C PHE A 192 -11.38 -17.44 -27.19
N ASN A 193 -10.22 -17.10 -26.65
CA ASN A 193 -9.05 -16.69 -27.40
C ASN A 193 -7.80 -17.52 -27.02
N GLU A 194 -6.62 -17.08 -27.43
CA GLU A 194 -5.35 -17.75 -27.18
C GLU A 194 -4.83 -17.60 -25.73
N ASP A 195 -5.34 -16.61 -24.99
CA ASP A 195 -4.93 -16.31 -23.61
C ASP A 195 -5.70 -17.16 -22.58
N ASP A 196 -6.77 -17.84 -23.02
CA ASP A 196 -7.57 -18.74 -22.21
C ASP A 196 -6.74 -19.91 -21.64
N ILE A 197 -6.88 -20.15 -20.35
CA ILE A 197 -6.38 -21.36 -19.70
C ILE A 197 -7.56 -22.31 -19.53
N ILE A 198 -7.50 -23.45 -20.21
CA ILE A 198 -8.59 -24.44 -20.25
C ILE A 198 -8.19 -25.71 -19.51
N ARG A 199 -9.06 -26.16 -18.61
CA ARG A 199 -8.97 -27.47 -17.96
C ARG A 199 -10.25 -28.27 -18.22
N SER A 200 -10.11 -29.49 -18.67
CA SER A 200 -11.20 -30.44 -18.85
C SER A 200 -10.81 -31.80 -18.27
N ASN A 201 -11.83 -32.59 -17.90
CA ASN A 201 -11.71 -34.02 -17.60
C ASN A 201 -11.94 -34.83 -18.88
#